data_AF-A0A933T9D8-F1
#
_entry.id   AF-A0A933T9D8-F1
#
_cell.length_a   1.000
_cell.length_b   1.000
_cell.length_c   1.000
_cell.angle_alpha   90.00
_cell.angle_beta   90.00
_cell.angle_gamma   90.00
#
_symmetry.space_group_name_H-M   'P 1'
#
loop_
_entity.id
_entity.type
_entity.pdbx_description
1 polymer ?
#
loop_
_entity_poly.entity_id
_entity_poly.type
_entity_poly.pdbx_seq_one_letter_code
_entity_poly.pdbx_strand_id
1 'polypeptide(L)'
;ENGGQYTHGAIWTAMAFAALGDNRRAWELLTIINPLNHGRTPEGIETYKVEPYVVAADVYAVSPHIGRGGWTWYTGSAGWMYRLIVESLLGLRLEVDKLRFEPCLPADWEMFKVHYRYRKTLYHITVRQTPAANNKMIGETSVTIDGVERHDKAIPLVDDRQEHSVEVRIQVATRRFTL
;
A
#
# COMPACT_ATOMS: atom_id res chain seq x y z
N GLU A 1 -1.14 -5.18 24.66
CA GLU A 1 -1.95 -6.43 24.70
C GLU A 1 -3.24 -6.27 25.50
N ASN A 2 -3.20 -5.68 26.71
CA ASN A 2 -4.40 -5.45 27.53
C ASN A 2 -5.09 -4.11 27.19
N GLY A 3 -5.79 -4.06 26.05
CA GLY A 3 -6.64 -2.93 25.66
C GLY A 3 -5.98 -1.77 24.90
N GLY A 4 -4.65 -1.75 24.78
CA GLY A 4 -3.91 -0.83 23.91
C GLY A 4 -3.89 -1.28 22.43
N GLN A 5 -3.60 -0.36 21.52
CA GLN A 5 -3.36 -0.71 20.12
C GLN A 5 -2.07 -1.50 20.03
N TYR A 6 -2.17 -2.79 19.67
CA TYR A 6 -1.01 -3.54 19.20
C TYR A 6 -0.88 -3.32 17.69
N THR A 7 0.07 -2.48 17.26
CA THR A 7 0.16 -1.96 15.88
C THR A 7 0.26 -3.08 14.86
N HIS A 8 0.95 -4.17 15.18
CA HIS A 8 1.03 -5.35 14.33
C HIS A 8 -0.36 -5.97 14.05
N GLY A 9 -1.21 -6.10 15.08
CA GLY A 9 -2.58 -6.57 14.92
C GLY A 9 -3.44 -5.61 14.09
N ALA A 10 -3.28 -4.30 14.32
CA ALA A 10 -3.96 -3.27 13.53
C ALA A 10 -3.56 -3.30 12.03
N ILE A 11 -2.28 -3.54 11.75
CA ILE A 11 -1.78 -3.73 10.37
C ILE A 11 -2.46 -4.93 9.71
N TRP A 12 -2.55 -6.07 10.40
CA TRP A 12 -3.24 -7.24 9.86
C TRP A 12 -4.72 -6.97 9.58
N THR A 13 -5.40 -6.20 10.42
CA THR A 13 -6.77 -5.76 10.15
C THR A 13 -6.85 -4.93 8.86
N ALA A 14 -5.92 -3.99 8.65
CA ALA A 14 -5.85 -3.22 7.41
C ALA A 14 -5.60 -4.11 6.17
N MET A 15 -4.69 -5.08 6.28
CA MET A 15 -4.43 -6.06 5.23
C MET A 15 -5.66 -6.92 4.91
N ALA A 16 -6.44 -7.30 5.93
CA ALA A 16 -7.68 -8.05 5.75
C ALA A 16 -8.74 -7.24 5.01
N PHE A 17 -8.93 -5.95 5.32
CA PHE A 17 -9.81 -5.09 4.55
C PHE A 17 -9.35 -4.92 3.09
N ALA A 18 -8.04 -4.80 2.87
CA ALA A 18 -7.48 -4.76 1.53
C ALA A 18 -7.78 -6.05 0.75
N ALA A 19 -7.61 -7.22 1.38
CA ALA A 19 -7.93 -8.52 0.79
C ALA A 19 -9.43 -8.70 0.46
N LEU A 20 -10.31 -8.05 1.22
CA LEU A 20 -11.76 -8.01 0.94
C LEU A 20 -12.14 -6.98 -0.15
N GLY A 21 -11.19 -6.18 -0.65
CA GLY A 21 -11.44 -5.10 -1.60
C GLY A 21 -12.07 -3.85 -0.98
N ASP A 22 -12.05 -3.71 0.36
CA ASP A 22 -12.54 -2.51 1.05
C ASP A 22 -11.42 -1.46 1.11
N ASN A 23 -11.17 -0.82 -0.04
CA ASN A 23 -10.10 0.15 -0.21
C ASN A 23 -10.20 1.29 0.81
N ARG A 24 -11.41 1.78 1.06
CA ARG A 24 -11.62 2.91 1.98
C ARG A 24 -11.16 2.56 3.39
N ARG A 25 -11.62 1.44 3.95
CA ARG A 25 -11.25 1.05 5.32
C ARG A 25 -9.77 0.70 5.45
N ALA A 26 -9.18 0.07 4.44
CA ALA A 26 -7.77 -0.26 4.45
C ALA A 26 -6.88 0.99 4.57
N TRP A 27 -7.20 2.04 3.82
CA TRP A 27 -6.48 3.32 3.85
C TRP A 27 -6.82 4.21 5.06
N GLU A 28 -8.05 4.16 5.56
CA GLU A 28 -8.43 4.80 6.84
C GLU A 28 -7.58 4.22 7.98
N LEU A 29 -7.43 2.90 8.06
CA LEU A 29 -6.59 2.26 9.07
C LEU A 29 -5.12 2.62 8.91
N LEU A 30 -4.56 2.59 7.68
CA LEU A 30 -3.19 3.05 7.44
C LEU A 30 -3.00 4.48 7.97
N THR A 31 -3.97 5.37 7.72
CA THR A 31 -3.91 6.77 8.18
C THR A 31 -3.83 6.84 9.70
N ILE A 32 -4.61 6.03 10.41
CA ILE A 32 -4.60 6.00 11.88
C ILE A 32 -3.26 5.52 12.43
N ILE A 33 -2.69 4.46 11.85
CA ILE A 33 -1.48 3.79 12.39
C ILE A 33 -0.16 4.35 11.87
N ASN A 34 -0.19 5.23 10.87
CA ASN A 34 1.03 5.80 10.29
C ASN A 34 1.67 6.80 11.26
N PRO A 35 2.92 6.57 11.71
CA PRO A 35 3.59 7.42 12.70
C PRO A 35 3.71 8.88 12.25
N LEU A 36 3.81 9.12 10.94
CA LEU A 36 3.89 10.47 10.39
C LEU A 36 2.66 11.31 10.76
N ASN A 37 1.47 10.69 10.84
CA ASN A 37 0.24 11.41 11.17
C ASN A 37 0.19 11.86 12.63
N HIS A 38 0.87 11.16 13.54
CA HIS A 38 1.03 11.59 14.93
C HIS A 38 1.98 12.79 15.06
N GLY A 39 2.88 13.01 14.10
CA GLY A 39 3.83 14.13 14.08
C GLY A 39 3.37 15.38 13.34
N ARG A 40 2.12 15.45 12.86
CA ARG A 40 1.67 16.55 11.97
C ARG A 40 1.42 17.87 12.69
N THR A 41 1.24 17.85 14.00
CA THR A 41 1.04 19.05 14.82
C THR A 41 1.86 18.97 16.10
N PRO A 42 2.19 20.11 16.72
CA PRO A 42 2.86 20.14 18.01
C PRO A 42 2.09 19.35 19.09
N GLU A 43 0.77 19.46 19.13
CA GLU A 43 -0.09 18.76 20.09
C GLU A 43 -0.07 17.24 19.88
N GLY A 44 -0.01 16.81 18.62
CA GLY A 44 0.14 15.40 18.25
C GLY A 44 1.47 14.83 18.74
N ILE A 45 2.56 15.57 18.56
CA ILE A 45 3.89 15.20 19.08
C ILE A 45 3.87 15.13 20.61
N GLU A 46 3.28 16.13 21.26
CA GLU A 46 3.14 16.16 22.72
C GLU A 46 2.30 15.01 23.27
N THR A 47 1.35 14.49 22.48
CA THR A 47 0.55 13.31 22.83
C THR A 47 1.32 12.02 22.58
N TYR A 48 1.97 11.89 21.41
CA TYR A 48 2.62 10.66 20.95
C TYR A 48 3.88 10.33 21.75
N LYS A 49 4.65 11.36 22.18
CA LYS A 49 5.82 11.26 23.08
C LYS A 49 6.97 10.36 22.61
N VAL A 50 6.93 9.85 21.38
CA VAL A 50 8.00 9.06 20.74
C VAL A 50 8.25 9.55 19.31
N GLU A 51 9.19 8.95 18.60
CA GLU A 51 9.64 9.37 17.28
C GLU A 51 8.53 9.23 16.20
N PRO A 52 8.05 10.31 15.57
CA PRO A 52 6.95 10.26 14.60
C PRO A 52 7.38 9.84 13.18
N TYR A 53 8.57 9.27 13.04
CA TYR A 53 9.15 8.84 11.76
C TYR A 53 9.54 7.35 11.76
N VAL A 54 9.33 6.65 12.87
CA VAL A 54 9.44 5.18 12.97
C VAL A 54 8.15 4.60 13.55
N VAL A 55 7.86 3.35 13.17
CA VAL A 55 6.65 2.66 13.64
C VAL A 55 6.82 2.25 15.11
N ALA A 56 5.83 2.56 15.95
CA ALA A 56 5.73 2.07 17.32
C ALA A 56 5.11 0.66 17.35
N ALA A 57 5.54 -0.19 18.29
CA ALA A 57 4.92 -1.50 18.47
C ALA A 57 3.48 -1.38 18.97
N ASP A 58 3.22 -0.36 19.79
CA ASP A 58 1.92 -0.12 20.38
C ASP A 58 1.64 1.35 20.64
N VAL A 59 0.34 1.67 20.71
CA VAL A 59 -0.16 2.99 21.11
C VAL A 59 -1.10 2.80 22.28
N TYR A 60 -0.80 3.47 23.38
CA TYR A 60 -1.49 3.29 24.64
C TYR A 60 -2.93 3.83 24.54
N ALA A 61 -3.90 3.12 25.12
CA ALA A 61 -5.31 3.48 25.07
C ALA A 61 -5.94 3.74 26.45
N VAL A 62 -5.14 3.74 27.52
CA VAL A 62 -5.61 3.89 28.90
C VAL A 62 -5.11 5.21 29.49
N SER A 63 -5.99 5.90 30.22
CA SER A 63 -5.65 7.14 30.94
C SER A 63 -4.53 6.90 31.97
N PRO A 64 -3.56 7.81 32.14
CA PRO A 64 -3.46 9.14 31.52
C PRO A 64 -2.58 9.18 30.27
N HIS A 65 -2.37 8.04 29.61
CA HIS A 65 -1.36 7.89 28.55
C HIS A 65 -1.94 7.65 27.17
N ILE A 66 -3.24 7.90 26.98
CA ILE A 66 -3.94 7.73 25.71
C ILE A 66 -3.17 8.42 24.58
N GLY A 67 -2.87 7.68 23.52
CA GLY A 67 -2.19 8.17 22.32
C GLY A 67 -0.67 8.16 22.39
N ARG A 68 -0.03 7.85 23.53
CA ARG A 68 1.42 7.70 23.61
C ARG A 68 1.88 6.45 22.86
N GLY A 69 2.94 6.58 22.07
CA GLY A 69 3.60 5.44 21.46
C GLY A 69 4.50 4.70 22.46
N GLY A 70 4.66 3.41 22.23
CA GLY A 70 5.53 2.52 22.98
C GLY A 70 6.42 1.69 22.06
N TRP A 71 7.61 1.32 22.55
CA TRP A 71 8.53 0.40 21.87
C TRP A 71 8.77 0.73 20.39
N THR A 72 9.30 1.93 20.12
CA THR A 72 9.74 2.33 18.78
C THR A 72 11.00 1.56 18.34
N TRP A 73 11.31 1.63 17.05
CA TRP A 73 12.46 0.99 16.39
C TRP A 73 12.42 -0.54 16.33
N TYR A 74 12.52 -1.20 17.47
CA TYR A 74 12.72 -2.64 17.55
C TYR A 74 11.38 -3.37 17.62
N THR A 75 10.67 -3.42 16.50
CA THR A 75 9.35 -4.06 16.41
C THR A 75 9.11 -4.67 15.04
N GLY A 76 8.44 -5.83 15.02
CA GLY A 76 7.96 -6.46 13.78
C GLY A 76 6.94 -5.60 13.03
N SER A 77 6.30 -4.62 13.69
CA SER A 77 5.35 -3.70 13.07
C SER A 77 5.95 -2.96 11.88
N ALA A 78 7.25 -2.64 11.89
CA ALA A 78 7.90 -1.97 10.76
C ALA A 78 7.89 -2.86 9.49
N GLY A 79 8.22 -4.14 9.63
CA GLY A 79 8.18 -5.10 8.52
C GLY A 79 6.77 -5.32 8.00
N TRP A 80 5.79 -5.44 8.90
CA TRP A 80 4.38 -5.59 8.50
C TRP A 80 3.80 -4.33 7.86
N MET A 81 4.18 -3.14 8.33
CA MET A 81 3.79 -1.88 7.72
C MET A 81 4.30 -1.78 6.28
N TYR A 82 5.56 -2.18 6.05
CA TYR A 82 6.12 -2.26 4.69
C TYR A 82 5.31 -3.19 3.79
N ARG A 83 4.97 -4.39 4.27
CA ARG A 83 4.17 -5.37 3.51
C ARG A 83 2.74 -4.88 3.28
N LEU A 84 2.10 -4.25 4.25
CA LEU A 84 0.79 -3.62 4.08
C LEU A 84 0.83 -2.63 2.93
N ILE A 85 1.77 -1.68 2.95
CA ILE A 85 1.86 -0.64 1.93
C ILE A 85 2.20 -1.24 0.57
N VAL A 86 3.26 -2.02 0.46
CA VAL A 86 3.78 -2.50 -0.84
C VAL A 86 2.93 -3.63 -1.42
N GLU A 87 2.59 -4.64 -0.63
CA GLU A 87 1.95 -5.86 -1.12
C GLU A 87 0.42 -5.79 -1.09
N SER A 88 -0.16 -5.18 -0.05
CA SER A 88 -1.63 -5.17 0.12
C SER A 88 -2.31 -3.94 -0.47
N LEU A 89 -1.73 -2.74 -0.27
CA LEU A 89 -2.32 -1.49 -0.75
C LEU A 89 -1.88 -1.18 -2.18
N LEU A 90 -0.57 -1.09 -2.43
CA LEU A 90 -0.04 -0.91 -3.79
C LEU A 90 -0.15 -2.19 -4.62
N GLY A 91 -0.34 -3.35 -4.00
CA GLY A 91 -0.71 -4.59 -4.67
C GLY A 91 0.42 -5.35 -5.35
N LEU A 92 1.69 -5.06 -5.05
CA LEU A 92 2.83 -5.72 -5.69
C LEU A 92 3.01 -7.13 -5.12
N ARG A 93 2.89 -8.15 -5.98
CA ARG A 93 3.10 -9.55 -5.60
C ARG A 93 4.19 -10.20 -6.43
N LEU A 94 5.27 -10.60 -5.76
CA LEU A 94 6.35 -11.35 -6.39
C LEU A 94 6.05 -12.85 -6.32
N GLU A 95 5.92 -13.48 -7.47
CA GLU A 95 5.76 -14.92 -7.66
C GLU A 95 7.00 -15.47 -8.36
N VAL A 96 8.00 -15.90 -7.59
CA VAL A 96 9.31 -16.37 -8.08
C VAL A 96 10.02 -15.27 -8.90
N ASP A 97 9.83 -15.26 -10.21
CA ASP A 97 10.41 -14.33 -11.18
C ASP A 97 9.33 -13.51 -11.90
N LYS A 98 8.10 -13.45 -11.38
CA LYS A 98 7.01 -12.66 -11.95
C LYS A 98 6.48 -11.64 -10.95
N LEU A 99 6.34 -10.39 -11.38
CA LEU A 99 5.69 -9.36 -10.58
C LEU A 99 4.25 -9.15 -11.07
N ARG A 100 3.29 -9.40 -10.20
CA ARG A 100 1.85 -9.18 -10.40
C ARG A 100 1.35 -7.96 -9.64
N PHE A 101 0.18 -7.47 -10.05
CA PHE A 101 -0.49 -6.31 -9.47
C PHE A 101 -1.94 -6.64 -9.13
N GLU A 102 -2.26 -6.51 -7.85
CA GLU A 102 -3.63 -6.54 -7.32
C GLU A 102 -3.82 -5.35 -6.36
N PRO A 103 -3.90 -4.13 -6.89
CA PRO A 103 -3.78 -2.94 -6.06
C PRO A 103 -5.13 -2.57 -5.42
N CYS A 104 -5.08 -2.23 -4.14
CA CYS A 104 -6.20 -1.77 -3.32
C CYS A 104 -6.02 -0.26 -3.12
N LEU A 105 -6.34 0.52 -4.14
CA LEU A 105 -6.01 1.96 -4.18
C LEU A 105 -7.19 2.83 -3.77
N PRO A 106 -6.92 4.03 -3.22
CA PRO A 106 -7.95 5.05 -3.04
C PRO A 106 -8.63 5.37 -4.37
N ALA A 107 -9.92 5.66 -4.35
CA ALA A 107 -10.67 5.91 -5.58
C ALA A 107 -10.21 7.18 -6.32
N ASP A 108 -9.57 8.11 -5.61
CA ASP A 108 -9.08 9.42 -6.07
C ASP A 108 -7.66 9.40 -6.60
N TRP A 109 -6.96 8.27 -6.50
CA TRP A 109 -5.68 8.11 -7.16
C TRP A 109 -5.89 7.84 -8.65
N GLU A 110 -5.28 8.66 -9.50
CA GLU A 110 -5.25 8.41 -10.94
C GLU A 110 -4.13 7.43 -11.30
N MET A 111 -2.97 7.59 -10.67
CA MET A 111 -1.80 6.74 -10.90
C MET A 111 -0.77 6.84 -9.78
N PHE A 112 0.12 5.85 -9.72
CA PHE A 112 1.38 5.93 -8.98
C PHE A 112 2.52 5.30 -9.79
N LYS A 113 3.76 5.57 -9.37
CA LYS A 113 4.96 5.01 -10.00
C LYS A 113 5.79 4.23 -9.00
N VAL A 114 6.35 3.10 -9.45
CA VAL A 114 7.31 2.30 -8.70
C VAL A 114 8.53 2.06 -9.57
N HIS A 115 9.71 2.35 -9.01
CA HIS A 115 10.96 1.90 -9.58
C HIS A 115 11.36 0.61 -8.88
N TYR A 116 11.17 -0.52 -9.55
CA TYR A 116 11.42 -1.84 -9.00
C TYR A 116 12.72 -2.39 -9.58
N ARG A 117 13.68 -2.69 -8.72
CA ARG A 117 14.95 -3.29 -9.14
C ARG A 117 14.90 -4.80 -8.92
N TYR A 118 15.01 -5.55 -10.01
CA TYR A 118 15.26 -6.98 -9.95
C TYR A 118 16.72 -7.24 -10.29
N ARG A 119 17.50 -7.63 -9.28
CA ARG A 119 18.97 -7.77 -9.40
C ARG A 119 19.61 -6.50 -9.97
N LYS A 120 20.10 -6.50 -11.21
CA LYS A 120 20.72 -5.33 -11.86
C LYS A 120 19.83 -4.67 -12.91
N THR A 121 18.66 -5.22 -13.20
CA THR A 121 17.66 -4.66 -14.12
C THR A 121 16.69 -3.75 -13.37
N LEU A 122 16.38 -2.59 -13.94
CA LEU A 122 15.45 -1.62 -13.36
C LEU A 122 14.16 -1.55 -14.17
N TYR A 123 13.03 -1.68 -13.49
CA TYR A 123 11.70 -1.55 -14.06
C TYR A 123 11.08 -0.22 -13.61
N HIS A 124 10.70 0.61 -14.58
CA HIS A 124 9.97 1.86 -14.37
C HIS A 124 8.49 1.60 -14.55
N ILE A 125 7.80 1.29 -13.46
CA ILE A 125 6.42 0.83 -13.49
C ILE A 125 5.50 2.00 -13.21
N THR A 126 4.60 2.31 -14.14
CA THR A 126 3.48 3.23 -13.93
C THR A 126 2.19 2.45 -13.82
N VAL A 127 1.52 2.57 -12.68
CA VAL A 127 0.23 1.91 -12.41
C VAL A 127 -0.86 2.97 -12.49
N ARG A 128 -1.88 2.75 -13.32
CA ARG A 128 -2.98 3.70 -13.57
C ARG A 128 -4.35 3.09 -13.28
N GLN A 129 -5.21 3.84 -12.62
CA GLN A 129 -6.64 3.55 -12.51
C GLN A 129 -7.37 4.19 -13.70
N THR A 130 -8.03 3.38 -14.51
CA THR A 130 -8.82 3.86 -15.66
C THR A 130 -10.28 3.46 -15.48
N PRO A 131 -11.25 4.37 -15.69
CA PRO A 131 -12.65 4.01 -15.67
C PRO A 131 -12.96 2.89 -16.67
N ALA A 132 -13.75 1.90 -16.24
CA ALA A 132 -14.19 0.82 -17.11
C ALA A 132 -15.04 1.40 -18.26
N ALA A 133 -14.58 1.23 -19.50
CA ALA A 133 -15.40 1.45 -20.68
C ALA A 133 -16.50 0.38 -20.76
N ASN A 134 -17.60 0.66 -21.48
CA ASN A 134 -18.84 -0.15 -21.52
C ASN A 134 -18.70 -1.66 -21.84
N ASN A 135 -17.51 -2.15 -22.21
CA ASN A 135 -17.24 -3.56 -22.52
C ASN A 135 -16.09 -4.19 -21.73
N LYS A 136 -15.47 -3.51 -20.75
CA LYS A 136 -14.41 -4.10 -19.91
C LYS A 136 -14.94 -4.43 -18.51
N MET A 137 -14.56 -5.59 -17.99
CA MET A 137 -14.94 -5.99 -16.63
C MET A 137 -14.20 -5.14 -15.60
N ILE A 138 -14.91 -4.69 -14.56
CA ILE A 138 -14.31 -4.04 -13.39
C ILE A 138 -13.28 -4.99 -12.77
N GLY A 139 -12.11 -4.46 -12.41
CA GLY A 139 -11.00 -5.23 -11.88
C GLY A 139 -10.10 -5.85 -12.95
N GLU A 140 -10.40 -5.69 -14.25
CA GLU A 140 -9.50 -6.16 -15.30
C GLU A 140 -8.19 -5.36 -15.27
N THR A 141 -7.08 -6.10 -15.17
CA THR A 141 -5.72 -5.55 -15.26
C THR A 141 -5.11 -5.85 -16.61
N SER A 142 -4.45 -4.87 -17.23
CA SER A 142 -3.57 -5.08 -18.38
C SER A 142 -2.16 -4.57 -18.09
N VAL A 143 -1.16 -5.23 -18.68
CA VAL A 143 0.26 -4.94 -18.48
C VAL A 143 0.94 -4.83 -19.83
N THR A 144 1.71 -3.78 -20.05
CA THR A 144 2.63 -3.64 -21.19
C THR A 144 4.06 -3.44 -20.70
N ILE A 145 5.02 -4.03 -21.41
CA ILE A 145 6.45 -3.89 -21.15
C ILE A 145 7.10 -3.43 -22.44
N ASP A 146 7.75 -2.27 -22.40
CA ASP A 146 8.38 -1.62 -23.56
C ASP A 146 7.40 -1.48 -24.74
N GLY A 147 6.14 -1.18 -24.43
CA GLY A 147 5.05 -1.03 -25.40
C GLY A 147 4.37 -2.35 -25.84
N VAL A 148 4.88 -3.52 -25.44
CA VAL A 148 4.33 -4.83 -25.82
C VAL A 148 3.40 -5.37 -24.74
N GLU A 149 2.17 -5.73 -25.11
CA GLU A 149 1.16 -6.27 -24.19
C GLU A 149 1.51 -7.69 -23.70
N ARG A 150 1.18 -7.97 -22.44
CA ARG A 150 1.40 -9.26 -21.78
C ARG A 150 0.08 -9.94 -21.42
N HIS A 151 -0.15 -11.09 -22.04
CA HIS A 151 -1.37 -11.88 -21.81
C HIS A 151 -1.49 -12.47 -20.40
N ASP A 152 -0.36 -12.78 -19.75
CA ASP A 152 -0.35 -13.33 -18.38
C ASP A 152 -0.54 -12.27 -17.29
N LYS A 153 -0.67 -10.99 -17.69
CA LYS A 153 -0.92 -9.83 -16.82
C LYS A 153 0.14 -9.68 -15.72
N ALA A 154 1.37 -10.09 -16.01
CA ALA A 154 2.51 -10.03 -15.10
C ALA A 154 3.75 -9.45 -15.80
N ILE A 155 4.70 -8.99 -15.00
CA ILE A 155 6.04 -8.62 -15.47
C ILE A 155 6.96 -9.83 -15.26
N PRO A 156 7.42 -10.54 -16.31
CA PRO A 156 8.54 -11.45 -16.17
C PRO A 156 9.81 -10.64 -15.85
N LEU A 157 10.42 -10.96 -14.72
CA LEU A 157 11.62 -10.30 -14.21
C LEU A 157 12.85 -11.00 -14.75
N VAL A 158 13.64 -10.28 -15.55
CA VAL A 158 14.88 -10.73 -16.16
C VAL A 158 16.03 -9.86 -15.67
N ASP A 159 17.24 -10.42 -15.62
CA ASP A 159 18.46 -9.70 -15.20
C ASP A 159 19.37 -9.43 -16.41
N ASP A 160 18.77 -8.79 -17.43
CA ASP A 160 19.44 -8.44 -18.70
C ASP A 160 20.23 -7.12 -18.63
N ARG A 161 20.15 -6.42 -17.49
CA ARG A 161 20.80 -5.13 -17.19
C ARG A 161 20.32 -3.97 -18.07
N GLN A 162 19.15 -4.10 -18.67
CA GLN A 162 18.49 -3.00 -19.36
C GLN A 162 17.49 -2.31 -18.42
N GLU A 163 17.01 -1.14 -18.83
CA GLU A 163 15.87 -0.51 -18.18
C GLU A 163 14.62 -0.86 -18.97
N HIS A 164 13.55 -1.24 -18.26
CA HIS A 164 12.26 -1.55 -18.87
C HIS A 164 11.21 -0.54 -18.43
N SER A 165 10.43 -0.05 -19.38
CA SER A 165 9.26 0.78 -19.11
C SER A 165 8.03 -0.11 -19.03
N VAL A 166 7.29 -0.02 -17.93
CA VAL A 166 6.10 -0.84 -17.71
C VAL A 166 4.89 0.05 -17.46
N GLU A 167 3.78 -0.28 -18.11
CA GLU A 167 2.49 0.30 -17.80
C GLU A 167 1.51 -0.78 -17.34
N VAL A 168 0.91 -0.56 -16.17
CA VAL A 168 -0.15 -1.38 -15.59
C VAL A 168 -1.42 -0.54 -15.56
N ARG A 169 -2.50 -1.03 -16.15
CA ARG A 169 -3.81 -0.36 -16.13
C ARG A 169 -4.82 -1.23 -15.41
N ILE A 170 -5.48 -0.67 -14.39
CA ILE A 170 -6.57 -1.33 -13.67
C ILE A 170 -7.89 -0.68 -14.04
N GLN A 171 -8.83 -1.47 -14.53
CA GLN A 171 -10.20 -1.02 -14.80
C GLN A 171 -10.97 -0.86 -13.49
N VAL A 172 -11.43 0.35 -13.19
CA VAL A 172 -12.22 0.65 -11.99
C VAL A 172 -13.64 1.07 -12.36
N ALA A 173 -14.59 0.88 -11.45
CA ALA A 173 -15.96 1.32 -11.68
C ALA A 173 -16.03 2.82 -11.97
N THR A 174 -16.81 3.21 -12.98
CA THR A 174 -17.04 4.62 -13.31
C THR A 174 -17.75 5.29 -12.14
N ARG A 175 -17.20 6.40 -11.63
CA ARG A 175 -17.81 7.19 -10.56
C ARG A 175 -19.18 7.68 -11.01
N ARG A 176 -20.25 7.24 -10.35
CA ARG A 176 -21.53 7.96 -10.39
C ARG A 176 -21.42 9.12 -9.40
N PHE A 177 -21.22 10.33 -9.89
CA PHE A 177 -21.48 11.51 -9.09
C PHE A 177 -22.98 11.56 -8.82
N THR A 178 -23.36 11.40 -7.56
CA THR A 178 -24.71 11.79 -7.12
C THR A 178 -24.53 13.20 -6.56
N LEU A 179 -25.20 14.16 -7.19
CA LEU A 179 -25.26 15.56 -6.74
C LEU A 179 -25.96 15.67 -5.39
#